data_AF-A0A923UN31-F1
#
_entry.id   AF-A0A923UN31-F1
#
_cell.length_a   1.000
_cell.length_b   1.000
_cell.length_c   1.000
_cell.angle_alpha   90.00
_cell.angle_beta   90.00
_cell.angle_gamma   90.00
#
_symmetry.space_group_name_H-M   'P 1'
#
loop_
_entity.id
_entity.type
_entity.pdbx_description
1 polymer ?
#
loop_
_entity_poly.entity_id
_entity_poly.type
_entity_poly.pdbx_seq_one_letter_code
_entity_poly.pdbx_strand_id
1 'polypeptide(L)'
;MSRFTEIDFKLQNLAEKLNAKLTKYRPDYPEVLRTFEERRIDWMDNDISKAIIIQPTFENEGVNSTIWNLINIAWFDDAKSITRPQWIKYLIEKEEFEIISQNIDFLIKQSEENLVNIKIENLNKNGS
;
A
#
# COMPACT_ATOMS: atom_id res chain seq x y z
N MET A 1 -7.05 12.27 17.01
CA MET A 1 -7.75 11.01 16.67
C MET A 1 -7.21 10.55 15.32
N SER A 2 -6.92 9.26 15.12
CA SER A 2 -6.34 8.80 13.85
C SER A 2 -7.33 8.96 12.71
N ARG A 3 -6.85 9.32 11.51
CA ARG A 3 -7.69 9.40 10.30
C ARG A 3 -8.24 8.02 9.92
N PHE A 4 -7.53 6.96 10.29
CA PHE A 4 -7.89 5.58 9.96
C PHE A 4 -8.94 4.95 10.87
N THR A 5 -9.45 5.67 11.87
CA THR A 5 -10.35 5.10 12.89
C THR A 5 -11.56 4.39 12.29
N GLU A 6 -12.08 4.89 11.17
CA GLU A 6 -13.26 4.33 10.49
C GLU A 6 -12.95 3.17 9.52
N ILE A 7 -11.68 2.98 9.14
CA ILE A 7 -11.30 2.00 8.11
C ILE A 7 -10.36 0.91 8.60
N ASP A 8 -9.77 1.05 9.78
CA ASP A 8 -8.79 0.12 10.33
C ASP A 8 -9.32 -1.31 10.45
N PHE A 9 -10.59 -1.48 10.83
CA PHE A 9 -11.20 -2.81 10.93
C PHE A 9 -11.33 -3.50 9.56
N LYS A 10 -11.59 -2.73 8.50
CA LYS A 10 -11.72 -3.24 7.13
C LYS A 10 -10.36 -3.69 6.59
N LEU A 11 -9.33 -2.88 6.85
CA LEU A 11 -7.95 -3.21 6.50
C LEU A 11 -7.46 -4.45 7.25
N GLN A 12 -7.82 -4.59 8.53
CA GLN A 12 -7.52 -5.77 9.34
C GLN A 12 -8.19 -7.02 8.77
N ASN A 13 -9.49 -6.95 8.45
CA ASN A 13 -10.22 -8.07 7.84
C ASN A 13 -9.61 -8.51 6.50
N LEU A 14 -9.19 -7.55 5.67
CA LEU A 14 -8.49 -7.87 4.41
C LEU A 14 -7.16 -8.56 4.68
N ALA A 15 -6.36 -8.05 5.62
CA ALA A 15 -5.08 -8.63 5.95
C ALA A 15 -5.23 -10.08 6.44
N GLU A 16 -6.21 -10.35 7.30
CA GLU A 16 -6.52 -11.70 7.76
C GLU A 16 -6.94 -12.63 6.61
N LYS A 17 -7.83 -12.15 5.72
CA LYS A 17 -8.27 -12.88 4.54
C LYS A 17 -7.10 -13.29 3.64
N LEU A 18 -6.10 -12.41 3.48
CA LEU A 18 -4.93 -12.62 2.63
C LEU A 18 -3.78 -13.36 3.35
N ASN A 19 -3.93 -13.71 4.63
CA ASN A 19 -2.83 -14.15 5.49
C ASN A 19 -1.63 -13.17 5.42
N ALA A 20 -1.94 -11.88 5.43
CA ALA A 20 -1.03 -10.76 5.28
C ALA A 20 -0.76 -10.06 6.62
N LYS A 21 0.32 -9.26 6.67
CA LYS A 21 0.66 -8.43 7.82
C LYS A 21 0.15 -7.01 7.60
N LEU A 22 -0.79 -6.55 8.44
CA LEU A 22 -1.13 -5.14 8.56
C LEU A 22 -0.12 -4.45 9.48
N THR A 23 0.66 -3.52 8.93
CA THR A 23 1.54 -2.62 9.68
C THR A 23 0.88 -1.26 9.78
N LYS A 24 0.77 -0.76 11.02
CA LYS A 24 0.27 0.58 11.32
C LYS A 24 1.48 1.44 11.68
N TYR A 25 1.66 2.56 10.99
CA TYR A 25 2.81 3.44 11.16
C TYR A 25 4.13 2.72 10.82
N ARG A 26 5.26 3.41 11.04
CA ARG A 26 6.60 2.81 11.01
C ARG A 26 7.07 2.57 12.45
N PRO A 27 6.57 1.53 13.15
CA PRO A 27 6.84 1.33 14.57
C PRO A 27 8.30 1.03 14.88
N ASP A 28 9.09 0.67 13.87
CA ASP A 28 10.53 0.44 14.01
C ASP A 28 11.37 1.71 13.80
N TYR A 29 10.76 2.81 13.34
CA TYR A 29 11.44 4.10 13.20
C TYR A 29 11.47 4.85 14.54
N PRO A 30 12.52 5.65 14.82
CA PRO A 30 12.54 6.56 15.96
C PRO A 30 11.29 7.43 16.01
N GLU A 31 10.72 7.66 17.21
CA GLU A 31 9.47 8.41 17.39
C GLU A 31 9.53 9.80 16.73
N VAL A 32 10.66 10.49 16.85
CA VAL A 32 10.91 11.80 16.22
C VAL A 32 10.81 11.79 14.68
N LEU A 33 10.90 10.61 14.06
CA LEU A 33 10.78 10.41 12.61
C LEU A 33 9.40 9.87 12.19
N ARG A 34 8.50 9.58 13.13
CA ARG A 34 7.11 9.12 12.85
C ARG A 34 6.19 10.32 12.63
N THR A 35 6.51 11.13 11.63
CA THR A 35 5.84 12.41 11.38
C THR A 35 4.48 12.28 10.68
N PHE A 36 4.07 11.06 10.28
CA PHE A 36 2.80 10.82 9.59
C PHE A 36 2.21 9.44 9.86
N GLU A 37 0.90 9.31 9.60
CA GLU A 37 0.19 8.04 9.66
C GLU A 37 0.31 7.27 8.34
N GLU A 38 0.44 5.94 8.42
CA GLU A 38 0.49 5.04 7.27
C GLU A 38 -0.25 3.75 7.61
N ARG A 39 -0.86 3.12 6.61
CA ARG A 39 -1.30 1.73 6.68
C ARG A 39 -0.72 0.95 5.53
N ARG A 40 -0.14 -0.20 5.85
CA ARG A 40 0.50 -1.07 4.87
C ARG A 40 0.10 -2.52 5.13
N ILE A 41 -0.43 -3.19 4.12
CA ILE A 41 -0.74 -4.62 4.16
C ILE A 41 0.27 -5.32 3.27
N ASP A 42 1.17 -6.13 3.85
CA ASP A 42 2.22 -6.86 3.14
C ASP A 42 1.98 -8.36 3.18
N TRP A 43 2.20 -9.03 2.05
CA TRP A 43 2.25 -10.49 2.00
C TRP A 43 3.18 -10.97 0.88
N MET A 44 3.45 -12.27 0.91
CA MET A 44 4.24 -12.95 -0.11
C MET A 44 3.38 -14.03 -0.76
N ASP A 45 3.45 -14.13 -2.07
CA ASP A 45 2.74 -15.12 -2.86
C ASP A 45 3.65 -15.57 -4.02
N ASN A 46 4.06 -16.84 -4.00
CA ASN A 46 4.97 -17.45 -4.99
C ASN A 46 6.23 -16.59 -5.24
N ASP A 47 6.95 -16.24 -4.17
CA ASP A 47 8.14 -15.38 -4.15
C ASP A 47 7.92 -13.92 -4.62
N ILE A 48 6.70 -13.54 -5.00
CA ILE A 48 6.34 -12.16 -5.30
C ILE A 48 5.86 -11.51 -4.02
N SER A 49 6.57 -10.47 -3.59
CA SER A 49 6.13 -9.61 -2.50
C SER A 49 5.06 -8.66 -3.01
N LYS A 50 3.99 -8.50 -2.24
CA LYS A 50 2.83 -7.69 -2.59
C LYS A 50 2.51 -6.76 -1.42
N ALA A 51 2.12 -5.53 -1.73
CA ALA A 51 1.64 -4.62 -0.71
C ALA A 51 0.51 -3.71 -1.19
N ILE A 52 -0.37 -3.36 -0.25
CA ILE A 52 -1.34 -2.27 -0.36
C ILE A 52 -0.88 -1.20 0.62
N ILE A 53 -0.66 0.02 0.13
CA ILE A 53 -0.12 1.14 0.92
C ILE A 53 -1.10 2.32 0.88
N ILE A 54 -1.49 2.81 2.05
CA ILE A 54 -2.20 4.09 2.21
C ILE A 54 -1.28 5.04 2.97
N GLN A 55 -0.82 6.09 2.29
CA GLN A 55 0.17 7.03 2.82
C GLN A 55 -0.09 8.46 2.32
N PRO A 56 0.35 9.49 3.06
CA PRO A 56 0.38 10.86 2.54
C PRO A 56 1.31 10.96 1.33
N THR A 57 1.19 12.04 0.56
CA THR A 57 2.06 12.30 -0.58
C THR A 57 3.41 12.80 -0.11
N PHE A 58 4.48 12.26 -0.69
CA PHE A 58 5.82 12.80 -0.54
C PHE A 58 6.11 13.79 -1.65
N GLU A 59 6.40 15.03 -1.27
CA GLU A 59 6.72 16.14 -2.17
C GLU A 59 8.15 16.63 -1.89
N ASN A 60 8.66 17.51 -2.74
CA ASN A 60 10.04 18.01 -2.63
C ASN A 60 10.32 18.69 -1.27
N GLU A 61 9.30 19.28 -0.66
CA GLU A 61 9.38 20.01 0.60
C GLU A 61 9.13 19.13 1.84
N GLY A 62 8.74 17.87 1.63
CA GLY A 62 8.49 16.90 2.69
C GLY A 62 7.16 16.15 2.54
N VAL A 63 6.60 15.76 3.68
CA VAL A 63 5.35 14.98 3.72
C VAL A 63 4.15 15.91 3.67
N ASN A 64 3.38 15.83 2.59
CA ASN A 64 2.12 16.54 2.47
C ASN A 64 0.98 15.67 2.99
N SER A 65 0.53 15.95 4.21
CA SER A 65 -0.53 15.18 4.88
C SER A 65 -1.96 15.61 4.54
N THR A 66 -2.14 16.58 3.62
CA THR A 66 -3.47 16.97 3.11
C THR A 66 -3.91 16.08 1.96
N ILE A 67 -2.96 15.51 1.20
CA ILE A 67 -3.20 14.66 0.05
C ILE A 67 -2.58 13.27 0.23
N TRP A 68 -3.30 12.24 -0.17
CA TRP A 68 -3.04 10.85 0.13
C TRP A 68 -3.03 10.00 -1.12
N ASN A 69 -2.36 8.86 -1.02
CA ASN A 69 -2.27 7.87 -2.07
C ASN A 69 -2.76 6.51 -1.54
N LEU A 70 -3.42 5.75 -2.40
CA LEU A 70 -3.63 4.31 -2.23
C LEU A 70 -2.93 3.58 -3.37
N ILE A 71 -1.92 2.79 -3.01
CA ILE A 71 -0.96 2.21 -3.94
C ILE A 71 -0.99 0.70 -3.81
N ASN A 72 -1.13 0.01 -4.94
CA ASN A 72 -0.88 -1.41 -5.05
C ASN A 72 0.51 -1.60 -5.63
N ILE A 73 1.33 -2.41 -4.97
CA ILE A 73 2.68 -2.72 -5.42
C ILE A 73 2.91 -4.22 -5.37
N ALA A 74 3.58 -4.74 -6.39
CA ALA A 74 4.11 -6.08 -6.41
C ALA A 74 5.56 -6.02 -6.90
N TRP A 75 6.45 -6.79 -6.26
CA TRP A 75 7.85 -6.82 -6.64
C TRP A 75 8.45 -8.19 -6.38
N PHE A 76 9.49 -8.50 -7.14
CA PHE A 76 10.30 -9.69 -6.96
C PHE A 76 11.71 -9.28 -6.56
N ASP A 77 12.28 -10.01 -5.60
CA ASP A 77 13.61 -9.76 -5.08
C ASP A 77 14.39 -11.07 -5.03
N ASP A 78 15.29 -11.27 -5.99
CA ASP A 78 16.15 -12.46 -6.06
C ASP A 78 17.49 -12.26 -5.32
N ALA A 79 17.66 -11.13 -4.62
CA ALA A 79 18.89 -10.70 -3.95
C ALA A 79 20.15 -10.64 -4.85
N LYS A 80 20.00 -10.78 -6.18
CA LYS A 80 21.10 -10.91 -7.14
C LYS A 80 21.00 -9.91 -8.30
N SER A 81 19.79 -9.50 -8.66
CA SER A 81 19.53 -8.60 -9.77
C SER A 81 19.78 -7.15 -9.39
N ILE A 82 20.42 -6.41 -10.31
CA ILE A 82 20.66 -4.96 -10.20
C ILE A 82 19.34 -4.18 -10.28
N THR A 83 18.37 -4.73 -11.01
CA THR A 83 17.01 -4.21 -11.10
C THR A 83 16.09 -5.03 -10.22
N ARG A 84 15.13 -4.37 -9.55
CA ARG A 84 14.06 -5.03 -8.81
C ARG A 84 12.79 -4.97 -9.64
N PRO A 85 12.40 -6.05 -10.35
CA PRO A 85 11.18 -6.04 -11.13
C PRO A 85 9.99 -5.68 -10.27
N GLN A 86 9.23 -4.67 -10.69
CA GLN A 86 8.09 -4.20 -9.93
C GLN A 86 6.91 -3.84 -10.84
N TRP A 87 5.72 -3.92 -10.25
CA TRP A 87 4.46 -3.44 -10.78
C TRP A 87 3.87 -2.51 -9.74
N ILE A 88 3.52 -1.29 -10.15
CA ILE A 88 2.93 -0.26 -9.28
C ILE A 88 1.66 0.24 -9.95
N LYS A 89 0.59 0.39 -9.17
CA LYS A 89 -0.66 1.01 -9.60
C LYS A 89 -1.21 1.89 -8.49
N TYR A 90 -1.47 3.14 -8.82
CA TYR A 90 -2.22 4.05 -7.96
C TYR A 90 -3.70 3.83 -8.20
N LEU A 91 -4.44 3.49 -7.14
CA LEU A 91 -5.90 3.51 -7.18
C LEU A 91 -6.44 4.89 -6.80
N ILE A 92 -5.69 5.60 -5.96
CA ILE A 92 -5.90 7.00 -5.61
C ILE A 92 -4.51 7.66 -5.62
N GLU A 93 -4.40 8.80 -6.32
CA GLU A 93 -3.17 9.58 -6.40
C GLU A 93 -3.46 11.03 -6.03
N LYS A 94 -2.81 11.53 -4.96
CA LYS A 94 -2.87 12.93 -4.51
C LYS A 94 -4.29 13.46 -4.23
N GLU A 95 -5.15 12.67 -3.62
CA GLU A 95 -6.52 13.06 -3.26
C GLU A 95 -6.69 13.26 -1.74
N GLU A 96 -7.79 13.88 -1.33
CA GLU A 96 -8.16 13.98 0.08
C GLU A 96 -8.39 12.59 0.71
N PHE A 97 -8.03 12.43 1.99
CA PHE A 97 -8.18 11.14 2.70
C PHE A 97 -9.63 10.66 2.74
N GLU A 98 -10.59 11.58 2.84
CA GLU A 98 -12.02 11.31 2.85
C GLU A 98 -12.47 10.52 1.61
N ILE A 99 -11.85 10.72 0.44
CA ILE A 99 -12.12 9.94 -0.77
C ILE A 99 -11.75 8.47 -0.56
N ILE A 100 -10.62 8.19 0.07
CA ILE A 100 -10.21 6.82 0.42
C ILE A 100 -11.17 6.23 1.45
N SER A 101 -11.49 6.98 2.51
CA SER A 101 -12.36 6.50 3.60
C SER A 101 -13.74 6.12 3.09
N GLN A 102 -14.38 6.98 2.29
CA GLN A 102 -15.72 6.77 1.76
C GLN A 102 -15.79 5.60 0.76
N ASN A 103 -14.71 5.34 0.02
CA ASN A 103 -14.67 4.32 -1.02
C ASN A 103 -13.90 3.06 -0.62
N ILE A 104 -13.55 2.90 0.65
CA ILE A 104 -12.58 1.89 1.09
C ILE A 104 -12.99 0.45 0.74
N ASP A 105 -14.28 0.11 0.79
CA ASP A 105 -14.74 -1.26 0.46
C ASP A 105 -14.48 -1.59 -1.01
N PHE A 106 -14.74 -0.63 -1.88
CA PHE A 106 -14.45 -0.74 -3.31
C PHE A 106 -12.95 -0.81 -3.58
N LEU A 107 -12.17 0.08 -2.95
CA LEU A 107 -10.73 0.16 -3.12
C LEU A 107 -10.02 -1.11 -2.66
N ILE A 108 -10.40 -1.67 -1.50
CA ILE A 108 -9.87 -2.94 -0.99
C ILE A 108 -10.15 -4.08 -1.98
N LYS A 109 -11.37 -4.18 -2.49
CA LYS A 109 -11.75 -5.19 -3.47
C LYS A 109 -10.91 -5.06 -4.75
N GLN A 110 -10.77 -3.84 -5.26
CA GLN A 110 -9.91 -3.60 -6.43
C GLN A 110 -8.45 -3.93 -6.16
N SER A 111 -7.92 -3.61 -4.98
CA SER A 111 -6.55 -3.97 -4.60
C SER A 111 -6.32 -5.48 -4.61
N GLU A 112 -7.25 -6.23 -4.05
CA GLU A 112 -7.21 -7.69 -4.08
C GLU A 112 -7.22 -8.22 -5.53
N GLU A 113 -8.18 -7.78 -6.36
CA GLU A 113 -8.30 -8.20 -7.76
C GLU A 113 -7.05 -7.89 -8.57
N ASN A 114 -6.45 -6.71 -8.36
CA ASN A 114 -5.24 -6.30 -9.03
C ASN A 114 -4.03 -7.17 -8.63
N LEU A 115 -3.90 -7.52 -7.35
CA LEU A 115 -2.69 -8.15 -6.82
C LEU A 115 -2.72 -9.69 -6.80
N VAL A 116 -3.90 -10.31 -6.70
CA VAL A 116 -4.04 -11.78 -6.70
C VAL A 116 -3.54 -12.39 -8.02
N ASN A 117 -3.73 -11.70 -9.14
CA ASN A 117 -3.39 -12.23 -10.47
C ASN A 117 -1.99 -11.86 -10.96
N ILE A 118 -1.21 -11.10 -10.19
CA ILE A 118 0.14 -10.70 -10.59
C ILE A 118 1.07 -11.92 -10.60
N LYS A 119 1.71 -12.13 -11.75
CA LYS A 119 2.81 -13.06 -11.96
C LYS A 119 4.10 -12.30 -12.25
N ILE A 120 5.24 -13.00 -12.22
CA ILE A 120 6.56 -12.44 -12.53
C ILE A 120 6.56 -11.73 -13.89
N GLU A 121 5.85 -12.27 -14.88
CA GLU A 121 5.72 -11.71 -16.24
C GLU A 121 5.01 -10.34 -16.31
N ASN A 122 4.25 -10.00 -15.26
CA ASN A 122 3.58 -8.71 -15.14
C ASN A 122 4.49 -7.65 -14.52
N LEU A 123 5.57 -8.06 -13.85
CA LEU A 123 6.56 -7.14 -13.30
C LEU A 123 7.32 -6.47 -14.45
N ASN A 124 7.68 -5.20 -14.30
CA ASN A 124 8.21 -4.31 -15.36
C ASN A 124 7.20 -3.83 -16.41
N LYS A 125 5.92 -4.20 -16.30
CA LYS A 125 4.85 -3.51 -17.02
C LYS A 125 4.27 -2.47 -16.07
N ASN A 126 4.38 -1.19 -16.41
CA ASN A 126 3.61 -0.17 -15.71
C ASN A 126 2.14 -0.57 -15.82
N GLY A 127 1.44 -0.71 -14.68
CA GLY A 127 0.04 -1.09 -14.65
C GLY A 127 -0.74 -0.11 -15.52
N SER A 128 -1.18 -0.58 -16.68
CA SER A 128 -2.02 0.19 -17.60
C SER A 128 -3.45 0.24 -17.09
#